data_AF-R1CMW8-F1
#
_entry.id   AF-R1CMW8-F1
#
_cell.length_a   1.000
_cell.length_b   1.000
_cell.length_c   1.000
_cell.angle_alpha   90.00
_cell.angle_beta   90.00
_cell.angle_gamma   90.00
#
_symmetry.space_group_name_H-M   'P 1'
#
loop_
_entity.id
_entity.type
_entity.pdbx_description
1 polymer ?
#
loop_
_entity_poly.entity_id
_entity_poly.type
_entity_poly.pdbx_seq_one_letter_code
_entity_poly.pdbx_strand_id
1 'polypeptide(L)'
;MNNKITTTSYITRTGILLALALVFQIGFQSFAQPAVGPLVNMVLLISAGMVGTLSGVIVGCFTPLIALMVGIMKLPALLPFIMIGNALYVIIFNFMRGKITPGGEYIGLAVAALGKFAFLALTIRYIAAKLFLANLPAQKLKVIIGIFSLPQLYTALVGGIIALIILKLIPEKYRYSK
;
A
#
# COMPACT_ATOMS: atom_id res chain seq x y z
N MET A 1 30.28 5.70 3.18
CA MET A 1 30.19 5.41 1.73
C MET A 1 28.79 5.73 1.26
N ASN A 2 28.63 6.79 0.47
CA ASN A 2 27.35 7.27 -0.02
C ASN A 2 26.99 6.45 -1.28
N ASN A 3 26.34 5.30 -1.12
CA ASN A 3 25.94 4.46 -2.25
C ASN A 3 24.80 5.13 -3.01
N LYS A 4 25.12 6.01 -3.96
CA LYS A 4 24.15 6.51 -4.94
C LYS A 4 23.54 5.28 -5.65
N ILE A 5 22.25 5.08 -5.47
CA ILE A 5 21.50 4.07 -6.24
C ILE A 5 21.57 4.52 -7.70
N THR A 6 22.19 3.69 -8.56
CA THR A 6 22.17 3.92 -10.01
C THR A 6 20.75 3.75 -10.54
N THR A 7 20.40 4.45 -11.62
CA THR A 7 19.05 4.35 -12.23
C THR A 7 18.66 2.90 -12.51
N THR A 8 19.60 2.07 -13.00
CA THR A 8 19.39 0.64 -13.22
C THR A 8 19.06 -0.10 -11.94
N SER A 9 19.84 0.09 -10.87
CA SER A 9 19.59 -0.53 -9.56
C SER A 9 18.24 -0.13 -8.97
N TYR A 10 17.84 1.14 -9.15
CA TYR A 10 16.55 1.66 -8.70
C TYR A 10 15.39 0.94 -9.40
N ILE A 11 15.43 0.86 -10.73
CA ILE A 11 14.39 0.20 -11.54
C ILE A 11 14.33 -1.29 -11.20
N THR A 12 15.48 -1.98 -11.15
CA THR A 12 15.55 -3.42 -10.84
C THR A 12 14.98 -3.72 -9.45
N ARG A 13 15.38 -2.98 -8.42
CA ARG A 13 14.87 -3.19 -7.05
C ARG A 13 13.36 -2.91 -6.95
N THR A 14 12.90 -1.84 -7.61
CA THR A 14 11.45 -1.53 -7.68
C THR A 14 10.69 -2.65 -8.36
N GLY A 15 11.20 -3.18 -9.47
CA GLY A 15 10.62 -4.29 -10.20
C GLY A 15 10.54 -5.59 -9.39
N ILE A 16 11.61 -5.94 -8.66
CA ILE A 16 11.63 -7.11 -7.77
C ILE A 16 10.58 -6.97 -6.65
N LEU A 17 10.48 -5.78 -6.05
CA LEU A 17 9.49 -5.54 -5.00
C LEU A 17 8.06 -5.54 -5.56
N LEU A 18 7.84 -4.98 -6.76
CA LEU A 18 6.55 -5.13 -7.43
C LEU A 18 6.23 -6.61 -7.68
N ALA A 19 7.16 -7.39 -8.21
CA ALA A 19 6.97 -8.82 -8.43
C ALA A 19 6.63 -9.56 -7.12
N LEU A 20 7.31 -9.25 -6.02
CA LEU A 20 6.98 -9.81 -4.70
C LEU A 20 5.56 -9.45 -4.25
N ALA A 21 5.14 -8.19 -4.42
CA ALA A 21 3.76 -7.80 -4.11
C ALA A 21 2.75 -8.58 -4.97
N LEU A 22 3.06 -8.84 -6.24
CA LEU A 22 2.20 -9.63 -7.13
C LEU A 22 2.17 -11.11 -6.77
N VAL A 23 3.28 -11.69 -6.31
CA VAL A 23 3.29 -13.06 -5.77
C VAL A 23 2.32 -13.19 -4.60
N PHE A 24 2.34 -12.24 -3.66
CA PHE A 24 1.36 -12.24 -2.57
C PHE A 24 -0.06 -11.98 -3.07
N GLN A 25 -0.25 -11.02 -3.96
CA GLN A 25 -1.59 -10.64 -4.43
C GLN A 25 -2.28 -11.74 -5.25
N ILE A 26 -1.55 -12.36 -6.17
CA ILE A 26 -2.08 -13.33 -7.13
C ILE A 26 -1.93 -14.75 -6.56
N GLY A 27 -0.75 -15.08 -6.04
CA GLY A 27 -0.44 -16.44 -5.57
C GLY A 27 -1.18 -16.83 -4.29
N PHE A 28 -1.40 -15.89 -3.37
CA PHE A 28 -1.99 -16.19 -2.05
C PHE A 28 -3.51 -15.95 -2.01
N GLN A 29 -4.10 -15.49 -3.12
CA GLN A 29 -5.54 -15.17 -3.20
C GLN A 29 -6.44 -16.36 -2.84
N SER A 30 -6.04 -17.59 -3.21
CA SER A 30 -6.89 -18.77 -3.07
C SER A 30 -6.89 -19.37 -1.66
N PHE A 31 -5.83 -19.16 -0.86
CA PHE A 31 -5.67 -19.86 0.43
C PHE A 31 -5.40 -18.95 1.63
N ALA A 32 -5.07 -17.66 1.43
CA ALA A 32 -4.70 -16.76 2.53
C ALA A 32 -5.24 -15.34 2.35
N GLN A 33 -6.51 -15.18 1.95
CA GLN A 33 -7.12 -13.86 1.70
C GLN A 33 -6.92 -12.83 2.84
N PRO A 34 -7.06 -13.18 4.14
CA PRO A 34 -6.83 -12.22 5.22
C PRO A 34 -5.37 -11.70 5.31
N ALA A 35 -4.41 -12.46 4.76
CA ALA A 35 -2.98 -12.14 4.78
C ALA A 35 -2.51 -11.40 3.52
N VAL A 36 -3.23 -11.49 2.39
CA VAL A 36 -2.85 -10.82 1.13
C VAL A 36 -2.70 -9.31 1.32
N GLY A 37 -3.72 -8.65 1.88
CA GLY A 37 -3.71 -7.20 2.09
C GLY A 37 -2.55 -6.71 2.97
N PRO A 38 -2.32 -7.31 4.16
CA PRO A 38 -1.15 -7.00 4.98
C PRO A 38 0.18 -7.19 4.23
N LEU A 39 0.36 -8.30 3.51
CA LEU A 39 1.60 -8.57 2.79
C LEU A 39 1.86 -7.57 1.66
N VAL A 40 0.83 -7.16 0.92
CA VAL A 40 0.98 -6.12 -0.10
C VAL A 40 1.37 -4.79 0.54
N ASN A 41 0.68 -4.35 1.61
CA ASN A 41 1.04 -3.11 2.32
C ASN A 41 2.45 -3.13 2.91
N MET A 42 2.89 -4.29 3.40
CA MET A 42 4.26 -4.50 3.85
C MET A 42 5.26 -4.19 2.72
N VAL A 43 5.05 -4.75 1.53
CA VAL A 43 5.95 -4.53 0.39
C VAL A 43 5.96 -3.07 -0.06
N LEU A 44 4.83 -2.36 0.01
CA LEU A 44 4.76 -0.92 -0.29
C LEU A 44 5.70 -0.11 0.63
N LEU A 45 5.65 -0.36 1.95
CA LEU A 45 6.49 0.37 2.90
C LEU A 45 7.96 -0.07 2.85
N ILE A 46 8.24 -1.34 2.60
CA ILE A 46 9.60 -1.84 2.36
C ILE A 46 10.20 -1.16 1.13
N SER A 47 9.42 -1.03 0.05
CA SER A 47 9.84 -0.33 -1.17
C SER A 47 10.20 1.13 -0.91
N ALA A 48 9.37 1.83 -0.14
CA ALA A 48 9.70 3.17 0.33
C ALA A 48 10.92 3.22 1.29
N GLY A 49 11.12 2.16 2.07
CA GLY A 49 12.20 1.97 3.04
C GLY A 49 13.56 1.63 2.48
N MET A 50 13.62 0.88 1.39
CA MET A 50 14.87 0.37 0.83
C MET A 50 15.29 1.06 -0.46
N VAL A 51 14.34 1.58 -1.23
CA VAL A 51 14.58 2.12 -2.57
C VAL A 51 14.24 3.60 -2.65
N GLY A 52 13.10 4.00 -2.08
CA GLY A 52 12.69 5.39 -1.93
C GLY A 52 11.19 5.61 -2.11
N THR A 53 10.68 6.79 -1.73
CA THR A 53 9.23 7.07 -1.71
C THR A 53 8.54 6.74 -3.04
N LEU A 54 9.13 7.19 -4.15
CA LEU A 54 8.53 7.00 -5.48
C LEU A 54 8.47 5.52 -5.86
N SER A 55 9.42 4.69 -5.41
CA SER A 55 9.40 3.24 -5.62
C SER A 55 8.19 2.61 -4.92
N GLY A 56 7.93 3.02 -3.67
CA GLY A 56 6.74 2.56 -2.93
C GLY A 56 5.43 3.02 -3.58
N VAL A 57 5.39 4.26 -4.12
CA VAL A 57 4.24 4.77 -4.86
C VAL A 57 4.02 3.98 -6.16
N ILE A 58 5.07 3.73 -6.93
CA ILE A 58 4.99 2.91 -8.16
C ILE A 58 4.43 1.53 -7.82
N VAL A 59 4.98 0.84 -6.81
CA VAL A 59 4.48 -0.47 -6.38
C VAL A 59 3.01 -0.37 -5.93
N GLY A 60 2.65 0.65 -5.16
CA GLY A 60 1.29 0.86 -4.69
C GLY A 60 0.26 1.19 -5.79
N CYS A 61 0.70 1.78 -6.89
CA CYS A 61 -0.14 2.08 -8.04
C CYS A 61 -0.29 0.88 -8.98
N PHE A 62 0.81 0.16 -9.24
CA PHE A 62 0.81 -0.98 -10.16
C PHE A 62 0.15 -2.23 -9.57
N THR A 63 0.14 -2.40 -8.24
CA THR A 63 -0.53 -3.54 -7.59
C THR A 63 -2.03 -3.64 -7.93
N PRO A 64 -2.88 -2.62 -7.71
CA PRO A 64 -4.29 -2.69 -8.08
C PRO A 64 -4.52 -2.61 -9.59
N LEU A 65 -3.64 -1.94 -10.35
CA LEU A 65 -3.72 -1.92 -11.81
C LEU A 65 -3.58 -3.33 -12.39
N ILE A 66 -2.56 -4.06 -11.95
CA ILE A 66 -2.34 -5.44 -12.39
C ILE A 66 -3.45 -6.34 -11.86
N ALA A 67 -3.94 -6.13 -10.62
CA ALA A 67 -5.09 -6.86 -10.09
C ALA A 67 -6.33 -6.75 -11.00
N LEU A 68 -6.55 -5.59 -11.60
CA LEU A 68 -7.62 -5.36 -12.56
C LEU A 68 -7.34 -6.11 -13.87
N MET A 69 -6.12 -6.00 -14.41
CA MET A 69 -5.72 -6.66 -15.66
C MET A 69 -5.82 -8.19 -15.60
N VAL A 70 -5.48 -8.80 -14.45
CA VAL A 70 -5.57 -10.24 -14.23
C VAL A 70 -6.97 -10.71 -13.78
N GLY A 71 -7.94 -9.80 -13.64
CA GLY A 71 -9.34 -10.13 -13.32
C GLY A 71 -9.64 -10.41 -11.84
N ILE A 72 -8.68 -10.17 -10.94
CA ILE A 72 -8.86 -10.30 -9.48
C ILE A 72 -9.78 -9.18 -8.97
N MET A 73 -9.52 -7.95 -9.40
CA MET A 73 -10.32 -6.78 -9.07
C MET A 73 -11.39 -6.58 -10.15
N LYS A 74 -12.68 -6.66 -9.77
CA LYS A 74 -13.82 -6.60 -10.71
C LYS A 74 -14.45 -5.22 -10.87
N LEU A 75 -13.92 -4.19 -10.22
CA LEU A 75 -14.51 -2.86 -10.13
C LEU A 75 -13.53 -1.77 -10.59
N PRO A 76 -13.35 -1.55 -11.91
CA PRO A 76 -12.39 -0.57 -12.44
C PRO A 76 -12.63 0.85 -11.90
N ALA A 77 -13.89 1.22 -11.60
CA ALA A 77 -14.22 2.51 -11.01
C ALA A 77 -13.53 2.79 -9.66
N LEU A 78 -13.14 1.75 -8.92
CA LEU A 78 -12.45 1.89 -7.63
C LEU A 78 -10.94 2.03 -7.78
N LEU A 79 -10.37 1.66 -8.94
CA LEU A 79 -8.93 1.67 -9.21
C LEU A 79 -8.26 3.00 -8.82
N PRO A 80 -8.72 4.18 -9.28
CA PRO A 80 -8.05 5.44 -8.96
C PRO A 80 -8.01 5.72 -7.45
N PHE A 81 -9.08 5.40 -6.72
CA PHE A 81 -9.14 5.60 -5.27
C PHE A 81 -8.15 4.70 -4.54
N ILE A 82 -8.02 3.43 -4.95
CA ILE A 82 -7.06 2.50 -4.35
C ILE A 82 -5.62 2.95 -4.61
N MET A 83 -5.30 3.35 -5.84
CA MET A 83 -3.97 3.86 -6.20
C MET A 83 -3.61 5.09 -5.35
N ILE A 84 -4.53 6.06 -5.20
CA ILE A 84 -4.31 7.24 -4.38
C ILE A 84 -4.16 6.85 -2.90
N GLY A 85 -5.00 5.97 -2.37
CA GLY A 85 -4.90 5.51 -0.99
C GLY A 85 -3.55 4.83 -0.69
N ASN A 86 -3.05 4.02 -1.61
CA ASN A 86 -1.73 3.39 -1.51
C ASN A 86 -0.59 4.41 -1.59
N ALA A 87 -0.69 5.39 -2.49
CA ALA A 87 0.29 6.47 -2.59
C ALA A 87 0.33 7.33 -1.32
N LEU A 88 -0.83 7.72 -0.79
CA LEU A 88 -0.95 8.46 0.47
C LEU A 88 -0.29 7.70 1.63
N TYR A 89 -0.58 6.40 1.75
CA TYR A 89 0.03 5.55 2.77
C TYR A 89 1.56 5.61 2.73
N VAL A 90 2.15 5.43 1.55
CA VAL A 90 3.61 5.46 1.35
C VAL A 90 4.19 6.84 1.64
N ILE A 91 3.57 7.90 1.10
CA ILE A 91 4.07 9.28 1.19
C ILE A 91 4.04 9.75 2.65
N ILE A 92 2.91 9.57 3.33
CA ILE A 92 2.73 9.98 4.73
C ILE A 92 3.73 9.23 5.63
N PHE A 93 3.84 7.91 5.47
CA PHE A 93 4.77 7.10 6.26
C PHE A 93 6.21 7.58 6.09
N ASN A 94 6.68 7.70 4.84
CA ASN A 94 8.07 8.07 4.58
C ASN A 94 8.36 9.55 4.93
N PHE A 95 7.35 10.42 4.88
CA PHE A 95 7.49 11.80 5.34
C PHE A 95 7.63 11.88 6.87
N MET A 96 6.75 11.22 7.61
CA MET A 96 6.73 11.28 9.07
C MET A 96 7.91 10.58 9.72
N ARG A 97 8.29 9.40 9.20
CA ARG A 97 9.43 8.63 9.75
C ARG A 97 10.76 9.38 9.67
N GLY A 98 10.90 10.30 8.72
CA GLY A 98 12.12 11.09 8.52
C GLY A 98 12.11 12.44 9.24
N LYS A 99 10.96 12.89 9.77
CA LYS A 99 10.82 14.20 10.44
C LYS A 99 10.77 14.12 11.96
N ILE A 100 10.27 13.01 12.52
CA ILE A 100 10.07 12.87 13.97
C ILE A 100 11.08 11.84 14.49
N THR A 101 11.98 12.27 15.36
CA THR A 101 12.98 11.39 15.99
C THR A 101 13.09 11.74 17.47
N PRO A 102 13.00 10.78 18.41
CA PRO A 102 12.82 9.34 18.20
C PRO A 102 11.36 8.91 17.92
N GLY A 103 11.17 7.75 17.29
CA GLY A 103 9.85 7.09 17.18
C GLY A 103 8.94 7.50 16.02
N GLY A 104 9.39 8.38 15.10
CA GLY A 104 8.57 8.83 13.98
C GLY A 104 8.13 7.75 13.01
N GLU A 105 8.80 6.60 13.00
CA GLU A 105 8.40 5.42 12.22
C GLU A 105 7.08 4.81 12.71
N TYR A 106 6.83 4.78 14.02
CA TYR A 106 5.60 4.27 14.61
C TYR A 106 4.45 5.26 14.47
N ILE A 107 4.71 6.54 14.77
CA ILE A 107 3.75 7.62 14.57
C ILE A 107 3.41 7.74 13.09
N GLY A 108 4.43 7.69 12.22
CA GLY A 108 4.27 7.73 10.78
C GLY A 108 3.44 6.58 10.24
N LEU A 109 3.62 5.36 10.78
CA LEU A 109 2.77 4.23 10.44
C LEU A 109 1.32 4.46 10.86
N ALA A 110 1.07 4.88 12.11
CA ALA A 110 -0.28 5.12 12.61
C ALA A 110 -1.00 6.19 11.76
N VAL A 111 -0.35 7.33 11.52
CA VAL A 111 -0.90 8.43 10.73
C VAL A 111 -1.12 8.02 9.27
N ALA A 112 -0.18 7.28 8.67
CA ALA A 112 -0.33 6.79 7.30
C ALA A 112 -1.50 5.80 7.16
N ALA A 113 -1.62 4.86 8.09
CA ALA A 113 -2.69 3.86 8.09
C ALA A 113 -4.06 4.52 8.28
N LEU A 114 -4.17 5.46 9.24
CA LEU A 114 -5.38 6.25 9.44
C LEU A 114 -5.71 7.12 8.22
N GLY A 115 -4.71 7.76 7.61
CA GLY A 115 -4.89 8.57 6.40
C GLY A 115 -5.41 7.75 5.22
N LYS A 116 -4.80 6.58 4.97
CA LYS A 116 -5.27 5.64 3.93
C LYS A 116 -6.68 5.15 4.21
N PHE A 117 -6.95 4.72 5.43
CA PHE A 117 -8.27 4.25 5.85
C PHE A 117 -9.33 5.35 5.68
N ALA A 118 -9.10 6.54 6.23
CA ALA A 118 -10.04 7.65 6.14
C ALA A 118 -10.29 8.04 4.69
N PHE A 119 -9.23 8.16 3.88
CA PHE A 119 -9.37 8.47 2.45
C PHE A 119 -10.24 7.43 1.74
N LEU A 120 -9.92 6.13 1.85
CA LEU A 120 -10.68 5.08 1.16
C LEU A 120 -12.12 4.96 1.67
N ALA A 121 -12.32 4.97 2.99
CA ALA A 121 -13.64 4.83 3.59
C ALA A 121 -14.56 6.01 3.19
N LEU A 122 -14.06 7.24 3.23
CA LEU A 122 -14.84 8.43 2.87
C LEU A 122 -15.07 8.51 1.36
N THR A 123 -14.02 8.38 0.55
CA THR A 123 -14.17 8.51 -0.90
C THR A 123 -15.05 7.40 -1.48
N ILE A 124 -14.95 6.17 -0.99
CA ILE A 124 -15.78 5.08 -1.51
C ILE A 124 -17.22 5.23 -1.06
N ARG A 125 -17.47 5.62 0.20
CA ARG A 125 -18.83 5.81 0.73
C ARG A 125 -19.55 7.01 0.14
N TYR A 126 -18.86 8.13 -0.07
CA TYR A 126 -19.52 9.39 -0.43
C TYR A 126 -19.34 9.79 -1.89
N ILE A 127 -18.28 9.34 -2.56
CA ILE A 127 -17.98 9.66 -3.96
C ILE A 127 -18.25 8.42 -4.83
N ALA A 128 -17.51 7.33 -4.62
CA ALA A 128 -17.59 6.16 -5.50
C ALA A 128 -18.99 5.53 -5.53
N ALA A 129 -19.59 5.37 -4.34
CA ALA A 129 -20.94 4.85 -4.17
C ALA A 129 -21.99 5.64 -4.98
N LYS A 130 -21.87 6.97 -5.01
CA LYS A 130 -22.87 7.87 -5.60
C LYS A 130 -22.63 8.12 -7.09
N LEU A 131 -21.39 8.31 -7.50
CA LEU A 131 -21.07 8.70 -8.89
C LEU A 131 -20.85 7.50 -9.81
N PHE A 132 -20.28 6.41 -9.29
CA PHE A 132 -19.81 5.31 -10.14
C PHE A 132 -20.50 3.97 -9.87
N LEU A 133 -21.15 3.82 -8.72
CA LEU A 133 -21.73 2.56 -8.25
C LEU A 133 -23.23 2.66 -7.94
N ALA A 134 -23.90 3.75 -8.33
CA ALA A 134 -25.31 4.01 -7.98
C ALA A 134 -26.27 2.94 -8.51
N ASN A 135 -25.94 2.31 -9.64
CA ASN A 135 -26.76 1.27 -10.27
C ASN A 135 -26.58 -0.12 -9.64
N LEU A 136 -25.67 -0.29 -8.67
CA LEU A 136 -25.49 -1.58 -8.01
C LEU A 136 -26.60 -1.84 -6.98
N PRO A 137 -27.01 -3.11 -6.82
CA PRO A 137 -27.90 -3.50 -5.73
C PRO A 137 -27.38 -3.04 -4.37
N ALA A 138 -28.27 -2.55 -3.51
CA ALA A 138 -27.91 -1.99 -2.20
C ALA A 138 -27.04 -2.94 -1.35
N GLN A 139 -27.31 -4.25 -1.42
CA GLN A 139 -26.52 -5.27 -0.73
C GLN A 139 -25.07 -5.34 -1.25
N LYS A 140 -24.86 -5.33 -2.57
CA LYS A 140 -23.52 -5.33 -3.17
C LYS A 140 -22.75 -4.06 -2.80
N LEU A 141 -23.42 -2.91 -2.83
CA LEU A 141 -22.81 -1.65 -2.45
C LEU A 141 -22.37 -1.64 -0.97
N LYS A 142 -23.22 -2.17 -0.07
CA LYS A 142 -22.89 -2.29 1.36
C LYS A 142 -21.65 -3.18 1.59
N VAL A 143 -21.53 -4.29 0.86
CA VAL A 143 -20.36 -5.17 0.93
C VAL A 143 -19.10 -4.44 0.45
N ILE A 144 -19.16 -3.75 -0.69
CA ILE A 144 -18.03 -2.96 -1.22
C ILE A 144 -17.58 -1.93 -0.18
N ILE A 145 -18.50 -1.11 0.34
CA ILE A 145 -18.18 -0.09 1.36
C ILE A 145 -17.52 -0.75 2.59
N GLY A 146 -18.02 -1.91 3.02
CA GLY A 146 -17.48 -2.66 4.16
C GLY A 146 -16.04 -3.10 3.95
N ILE A 147 -15.71 -3.65 2.77
CA ILE A 147 -14.35 -4.11 2.43
C ILE A 147 -13.34 -2.94 2.43
N PHE A 148 -13.77 -1.75 2.04
CA PHE A 148 -12.93 -0.56 1.99
C PHE A 148 -12.95 0.29 3.27
N SER A 149 -13.54 -0.23 4.35
CA SER A 149 -13.59 0.42 5.67
C SER A 149 -12.55 -0.18 6.62
N LEU A 150 -12.96 -0.68 7.80
CA LEU A 150 -12.07 -1.19 8.85
C LEU A 150 -11.03 -2.24 8.39
N PRO A 151 -11.32 -3.13 7.42
CA PRO A 151 -10.29 -4.02 6.88
C PRO A 151 -9.08 -3.26 6.31
N GLN A 152 -9.25 -2.07 5.72
CA GLN A 152 -8.13 -1.27 5.22
C GLN A 152 -7.20 -0.79 6.34
N LEU A 153 -7.77 -0.47 7.50
CA LEU A 153 -6.97 -0.09 8.67
C LEU A 153 -6.19 -1.29 9.22
N TYR A 154 -6.86 -2.44 9.38
CA TYR A 154 -6.21 -3.69 9.80
C TYR A 154 -5.03 -4.04 8.87
N THR A 155 -5.28 -4.07 7.56
CA THR A 155 -4.25 -4.48 6.59
C THR A 155 -3.08 -3.49 6.53
N ALA A 156 -3.34 -2.19 6.65
CA ALA A 156 -2.28 -1.18 6.65
C ALA A 156 -1.43 -1.24 7.93
N LEU A 157 -2.05 -1.45 9.09
CA LEU A 157 -1.32 -1.55 10.36
C LEU A 157 -0.49 -2.83 10.43
N VAL A 158 -1.09 -3.99 10.16
CA VAL A 158 -0.38 -5.29 10.23
C VAL A 158 0.76 -5.32 9.22
N GLY A 159 0.49 -4.96 7.96
CA GLY A 159 1.52 -4.89 6.93
C GLY A 159 2.64 -3.92 7.28
N GLY A 160 2.29 -2.77 7.82
CA GLY A 160 3.27 -1.77 8.22
C GLY A 160 4.12 -2.17 9.43
N ILE A 161 3.54 -2.84 10.42
CA ILE A 161 4.30 -3.39 11.57
C ILE A 161 5.33 -4.41 11.06
N ILE A 162 4.92 -5.31 10.17
CA ILE A 162 5.83 -6.30 9.58
C ILE A 162 6.93 -5.58 8.77
N ALA A 163 6.60 -4.55 8.01
CA ALA A 163 7.58 -3.76 7.27
C ALA A 163 8.58 -3.07 8.21
N LEU A 164 8.13 -2.50 9.34
CA LEU A 164 9.02 -1.90 10.33
C LEU A 164 9.99 -2.92 10.93
N ILE A 165 9.51 -4.12 11.28
CA ILE A 165 10.36 -5.20 11.77
C ILE A 165 11.43 -5.54 10.72
N ILE A 166 11.03 -5.76 9.47
CA ILE A 166 11.96 -6.10 8.38
C ILE A 166 12.98 -4.97 8.15
N LEU A 167 12.52 -3.71 8.09
CA LEU A 167 13.41 -2.57 7.90
C LEU A 167 14.43 -2.47 9.03
N LYS A 168 14.05 -2.75 10.28
CA LYS A 168 14.98 -2.79 11.44
C LYS A 168 16.00 -3.91 11.37
N LEU A 169 15.65 -5.05 10.78
CA LEU A 169 16.57 -6.18 10.58
C LEU A 169 17.55 -5.95 9.41
N ILE A 170 17.17 -5.15 8.42
CA ILE A 170 18.03 -4.82 7.28
C ILE A 170 19.14 -3.84 7.70
N PRO A 171 20.42 -4.09 7.34
CA PRO A 171 21.52 -3.17 7.65
C PRO A 171 21.30 -1.76 7.08
N GLU A 172 21.67 -0.73 7.83
CA GLU A 172 21.44 0.67 7.45
C GLU A 172 21.98 1.05 6.07
N LYS A 173 23.11 0.46 5.65
CA LYS A 173 23.71 0.68 4.32
C LYS A 173 22.79 0.31 3.14
N TYR A 174 21.71 -0.43 3.38
CA TYR A 174 20.70 -0.80 2.39
C TYR A 174 19.37 -0.07 2.56
N ARG A 175 19.24 0.76 3.61
CA ARG A 175 18.05 1.59 3.83
C ARG A 175 18.14 2.87 3.02
N TYR A 176 16.99 3.33 2.55
CA TYR A 176 16.86 4.64 1.93
C TYR A 176 16.91 5.73 3.02
N SER A 177 18.05 6.43 3.09
CA SER A 177 18.16 7.69 3.83
C SER A 177 17.71 8.84 2.93
N LYS A 178 16.82 9.69 3.46
CA LYS A 178 16.53 10.99 2.83
C LYS A 178 17.71 11.94 3.03
#